data_AF-A0A817JJ01-F1
#
_entry.id   AF-A0A817JJ01-F1
#
_cell.length_a   1.000
_cell.length_b   1.000
_cell.length_c   1.000
_cell.angle_alpha   90.00
_cell.angle_beta   90.00
_cell.angle_gamma   90.00
#
_symmetry.space_group_name_H-M   'P 1'
#
loop_
_entity.id
_entity.type
_entity.pdbx_description
1 polymer ?
#
loop_
_entity_poly.entity_id
_entity_poly.type
_entity_poly.pdbx_seq_one_letter_code
_entity_poly.pdbx_strand_id
1 'polypeptide(L)'
;MKRVGIQSGQKKTAWWTEEIRNVVREKKIAYHKWIQRQTTENGQNYKQIREKVKKIVSEAKSKSWEQFGHQLEHNNHSANKLFWQTIRRLHKGEQKPTRSIKDMTGRLLTREEDILNRWKKYFAELYNPTSAKYIKLNEPTDNESNTISTTEVTTAIQSLKSGKAAGVDEIRPEMLKSLKSGGVDWLTRICRVAWTTGKAPLEWQTDIVVPIFKKGDQKECSNYRGITLLSLPGKVFTRIIERRCRDIVEPHIQETQCGFRARRGTTDQIFTLQQILEKSWEFAKLVYTLFIDLEKAYDRVPREILWKILQEYGIRGHLLSSIQALYNNCRSSVRINGNKSEHFQVK
;
A
#
# COMPACT_ATOMS: atom_id res chain seq x y z
N MET A 1 -24.08 -11.81 -10.04
CA MET A 1 -24.89 -10.59 -9.82
C MET A 1 -24.47 -9.50 -10.79
N LYS A 2 -25.34 -9.14 -11.74
CA LYS A 2 -25.13 -8.03 -12.68
C LYS A 2 -25.25 -6.71 -11.90
N ARG A 3 -24.24 -5.83 -11.99
CA ARG A 3 -24.27 -4.50 -11.39
C ARG A 3 -25.31 -3.65 -12.12
N VAL A 4 -26.44 -3.41 -11.46
CA VAL A 4 -27.47 -2.48 -11.92
C VAL A 4 -26.95 -1.05 -11.70
N GLY A 5 -26.96 -0.24 -12.77
CA GLY A 5 -27.05 1.22 -12.67
C GLY A 5 -25.82 2.00 -12.21
N ILE A 6 -24.76 2.03 -13.03
CA ILE A 6 -23.94 3.25 -13.12
C ILE A 6 -24.10 3.74 -14.56
N GLN A 7 -25.08 4.62 -14.79
CA GLN A 7 -25.05 5.45 -15.98
C GLN A 7 -23.70 6.17 -15.96
N SER A 8 -22.89 5.93 -16.98
CA SER A 8 -21.65 6.64 -17.21
C SER A 8 -22.00 8.11 -17.49
N GLY A 9 -22.20 8.90 -16.44
CA GLY A 9 -22.26 10.34 -16.56
C GLY A 9 -20.95 10.77 -17.21
N GLN A 10 -21.01 11.28 -18.44
CA GLN A 10 -19.88 11.95 -19.05
C GLN A 10 -19.32 12.93 -18.02
N LYS A 11 -18.05 12.78 -17.64
CA LYS A 11 -17.38 13.68 -16.70
C LYS A 11 -17.56 15.10 -17.22
N LYS A 12 -18.48 15.87 -16.63
CA LYS A 12 -18.65 17.28 -16.97
C LYS A 12 -17.37 17.98 -16.52
N THR A 13 -16.57 18.43 -17.47
CA THR A 13 -15.42 19.29 -17.19
C THR A 13 -15.92 20.57 -16.53
N ALA A 14 -15.29 21.00 -15.44
CA ALA A 14 -15.79 22.10 -14.60
C ALA A 14 -16.03 23.42 -15.38
N TRP A 15 -15.24 23.68 -16.43
CA TRP A 15 -15.40 24.84 -17.31
C TRP A 15 -16.58 24.73 -18.32
N TRP A 16 -17.25 23.58 -18.43
CA TRP A 16 -18.32 23.33 -19.41
C TRP A 16 -19.71 23.65 -18.82
N THR A 17 -19.99 24.95 -18.70
CA THR A 17 -21.26 25.48 -18.19
C THR A 17 -22.34 25.59 -19.29
N GLU A 18 -23.57 25.92 -18.91
CA GLU A 18 -24.67 26.14 -19.87
C GLU A 18 -24.37 27.31 -20.82
N GLU A 19 -23.76 28.38 -20.30
CA GLU A 19 -23.33 29.55 -21.06
C GLU A 19 -22.33 29.17 -22.16
N ILE A 20 -21.30 28.38 -21.81
CA ILE A 20 -20.31 27.90 -22.78
C ILE A 20 -20.97 26.99 -23.83
N ARG A 21 -21.94 26.17 -23.43
CA ARG A 21 -22.69 25.32 -24.35
C ARG A 21 -23.50 26.13 -25.34
N ASN A 22 -24.16 27.20 -24.89
CA ASN A 22 -24.95 28.09 -25.75
C ASN A 22 -24.08 28.81 -26.77
N VAL A 23 -22.94 29.37 -26.34
CA VAL A 23 -21.99 30.04 -27.23
C VAL A 23 -21.40 29.07 -28.27
N VAL A 24 -21.07 27.84 -27.87
CA VAL A 24 -20.60 26.80 -28.82
C VAL A 24 -21.72 26.37 -29.79
N ARG A 25 -22.98 26.35 -29.34
CA ARG A 25 -24.16 26.08 -30.20
C ARG A 25 -24.36 27.19 -31.23
N GLU A 26 -24.21 28.45 -30.87
CA GLU A 26 -24.26 29.59 -31.81
C GLU A 26 -23.19 29.47 -32.90
N LYS A 27 -21.95 29.13 -32.52
CA LYS A 27 -20.89 28.83 -33.48
C LYS A 27 -21.28 27.72 -34.45
N LYS A 28 -21.92 26.66 -33.94
CA LYS A 28 -22.38 25.54 -34.75
C LYS A 28 -23.48 25.99 -35.73
N ILE A 29 -24.43 26.81 -35.31
CA ILE A 29 -25.48 27.37 -36.17
C ILE A 29 -24.87 28.25 -37.27
N ALA A 30 -23.94 29.14 -36.92
CA ALA A 30 -23.25 30.01 -37.89
C ALA A 30 -22.45 29.21 -38.92
N TYR A 31 -21.80 28.12 -38.50
CA TYR A 31 -21.10 27.20 -39.41
C TYR A 31 -22.03 26.53 -40.42
N HIS A 32 -23.20 26.05 -39.97
CA HIS A 32 -24.18 25.41 -40.86
C HIS A 32 -24.76 26.42 -41.87
N LYS A 33 -25.02 27.66 -41.44
CA LYS A 33 -25.46 28.73 -42.35
C LYS A 33 -24.42 29.04 -43.44
N TRP A 34 -23.13 29.09 -43.08
CA TRP A 34 -22.06 29.29 -44.06
C TRP A 34 -21.90 28.12 -45.04
N ILE A 35 -22.01 26.87 -44.57
CA ILE A 35 -21.96 25.70 -45.46
C ILE A 35 -23.16 25.64 -46.41
N GLN A 36 -24.35 25.99 -45.94
CA GLN A 36 -25.57 26.01 -46.78
C GLN A 36 -25.54 27.11 -47.84
N ARG A 37 -24.95 28.28 -47.51
CA ARG A 37 -24.82 29.42 -48.41
C ARG A 37 -23.45 30.06 -48.21
N GLN A 38 -22.50 29.70 -49.07
CA GLN A 38 -21.09 30.13 -49.04
C GLN A 38 -20.90 31.60 -49.47
N THR A 39 -21.72 32.50 -48.95
CA THR A 39 -21.57 33.94 -49.19
C THR A 39 -20.42 34.50 -48.35
N THR A 40 -19.81 35.58 -48.83
CA THR A 40 -18.73 36.30 -48.13
C THR A 40 -19.18 36.78 -46.75
N GLU A 41 -20.43 37.26 -46.63
CA GLU A 41 -21.04 37.72 -45.39
C GLU A 41 -21.17 36.58 -44.35
N ASN A 42 -21.69 35.41 -44.76
CA ASN A 42 -21.82 34.27 -43.86
C ASN A 42 -20.45 33.74 -43.39
N GLY A 43 -19.44 33.77 -44.27
CA GLY A 43 -18.07 33.42 -43.93
C GLY A 43 -17.45 34.37 -42.91
N GLN A 44 -17.63 35.68 -43.09
CA GLN A 44 -17.18 36.70 -42.13
C GLN A 44 -17.88 36.57 -40.78
N ASN A 45 -19.20 36.37 -40.77
CA ASN A 45 -19.99 36.17 -39.56
C ASN A 45 -19.54 34.91 -38.77
N TYR A 46 -19.34 33.78 -39.46
CA TYR A 46 -18.81 32.56 -38.83
C TYR A 46 -17.41 32.80 -38.24
N LYS A 47 -16.53 33.51 -38.96
CA LYS A 47 -15.17 33.81 -38.48
C LYS A 47 -15.20 34.66 -37.20
N GLN A 48 -16.04 35.69 -37.15
CA GLN A 48 -16.22 36.54 -35.95
C GLN A 48 -16.75 35.73 -34.77
N ILE A 49 -17.81 34.93 -34.97
CA ILE A 49 -18.37 34.09 -33.91
C ILE A 49 -17.34 33.05 -33.44
N ARG A 50 -16.58 32.43 -34.35
CA ARG A 50 -15.54 31.45 -34.02
C ARG A 50 -14.47 32.04 -33.11
N GLU A 51 -13.95 33.23 -33.42
CA GLU A 51 -12.93 33.88 -32.58
C GLU A 51 -13.50 34.30 -31.22
N LYS A 52 -14.74 34.82 -31.18
CA LYS A 52 -15.44 35.12 -29.93
C LYS A 52 -15.60 33.88 -29.04
N VAL A 53 -16.04 32.76 -29.61
CA VAL A 53 -16.19 31.49 -28.89
C VAL A 53 -14.84 30.96 -28.41
N LYS A 54 -13.79 31.07 -29.24
CA LYS A 54 -12.44 30.64 -28.87
C LYS A 54 -11.94 31.41 -27.65
N LYS A 55 -12.13 32.74 -27.62
CA LYS A 55 -11.78 33.60 -26.47
C LYS A 55 -12.54 33.20 -25.21
N ILE A 56 -13.87 33.12 -25.29
CA ILE A 56 -14.74 32.75 -24.17
C ILE A 56 -14.39 31.35 -23.60
N VAL A 57 -14.17 30.36 -24.47
CA VAL A 57 -13.77 29.01 -24.04
C VAL A 57 -12.37 29.01 -23.41
N SER A 58 -11.45 29.82 -23.92
CA SER A 58 -10.11 29.95 -23.35
C SER A 58 -10.17 30.56 -21.94
N GLU A 59 -10.92 31.64 -21.77
CA GLU A 59 -11.13 32.31 -20.47
C GLU A 59 -11.79 31.38 -19.45
N ALA A 60 -12.83 30.65 -19.86
CA ALA A 60 -13.50 29.67 -18.98
C ALA A 60 -12.56 28.54 -18.53
N LYS A 61 -11.68 28.08 -19.43
CA LYS A 61 -10.66 27.08 -19.09
C LYS A 61 -9.62 27.64 -18.12
N SER A 62 -9.10 28.84 -18.37
CA SER A 62 -8.14 29.50 -17.48
C SER A 62 -8.72 29.71 -16.09
N LYS A 63 -9.93 30.27 -16.00
CA LYS A 63 -10.62 30.50 -14.71
C LYS A 63 -10.86 29.20 -13.95
N SER A 64 -11.25 28.13 -14.64
CA SER A 64 -11.42 26.82 -14.02
C SER A 64 -10.09 26.23 -13.52
N TRP A 65 -8.99 26.52 -14.20
CA TRP A 65 -7.66 26.05 -13.78
C TRP A 65 -7.12 26.84 -12.58
N GLU A 66 -7.34 28.15 -12.56
CA GLU A 66 -7.03 29.01 -11.41
C GLU A 66 -7.81 28.60 -10.16
N GLN A 67 -9.12 28.39 -10.29
CA GLN A 67 -9.97 27.90 -9.19
C GLN A 67 -9.49 26.55 -8.66
N PHE A 68 -9.10 25.65 -9.56
CA PHE A 68 -8.50 24.37 -9.19
C PHE A 68 -7.16 24.57 -8.45
N GLY A 69 -6.31 25.49 -8.90
CA GLY A 69 -5.06 25.87 -8.24
C GLY A 69 -5.27 26.39 -6.81
N HIS A 70 -6.18 27.34 -6.62
CA HIS A 70 -6.52 27.86 -5.29
C HIS A 70 -7.08 26.76 -4.37
N GLN A 71 -7.92 25.88 -4.90
CA GLN A 71 -8.42 24.73 -4.14
C GLN A 71 -7.28 23.77 -3.75
N LEU A 72 -6.29 23.60 -4.62
CA LEU A 72 -5.11 22.78 -4.36
C LEU A 72 -4.23 23.39 -3.26
N GLU A 73 -3.96 24.70 -3.30
CA GLU A 73 -3.22 25.43 -2.26
C GLU A 73 -3.91 25.38 -0.90
N HIS A 74 -5.23 25.57 -0.90
CA HIS A 74 -6.03 25.42 0.32
C HIS A 74 -5.89 24.00 0.89
N ASN A 75 -6.05 22.98 0.03
CA ASN A 75 -5.91 21.58 0.43
C ASN A 75 -4.50 21.23 0.91
N ASN A 76 -3.44 21.91 0.48
CA ASN A 76 -2.08 21.67 0.98
C ASN A 76 -1.98 21.89 2.50
N HIS A 77 -2.69 22.91 2.99
CA HIS A 77 -2.69 23.32 4.39
C HIS A 77 -3.81 22.63 5.20
N SER A 78 -5.02 22.53 4.65
CA SER A 78 -6.19 22.04 5.40
C SER A 78 -6.49 20.55 5.20
N ALA A 79 -6.06 19.96 4.08
CA ALA A 79 -6.45 18.61 3.67
C ALA A 79 -5.30 17.89 2.95
N ASN A 80 -4.14 17.81 3.60
CA ASN A 80 -2.87 17.30 3.03
C ASN A 80 -3.03 15.95 2.29
N LYS A 81 -3.89 15.05 2.79
CA LYS A 81 -4.23 13.78 2.11
C LYS A 81 -4.88 13.99 0.74
N LEU A 82 -5.84 14.90 0.64
CA LEU A 82 -6.55 15.22 -0.60
C LEU A 82 -5.60 15.93 -1.58
N PHE A 83 -4.77 16.85 -1.09
CA PHE A 83 -3.71 17.49 -1.88
C PHE A 83 -2.81 16.46 -2.57
N TRP A 84 -2.20 15.54 -1.82
CA TRP A 84 -1.34 14.51 -2.39
C TRP A 84 -2.09 13.49 -3.27
N GLN A 85 -3.38 13.25 -3.04
CA GLN A 85 -4.18 12.44 -3.96
C GLN A 85 -4.34 13.13 -5.31
N THR A 86 -4.60 14.44 -5.31
CA THR A 86 -4.74 15.26 -6.51
C THR A 86 -3.42 15.37 -7.26
N ILE A 87 -2.32 15.72 -6.59
CA ILE A 87 -0.97 15.75 -7.18
C ILE A 87 -0.62 14.40 -7.83
N ARG A 88 -0.86 13.28 -7.12
CA ARG A 88 -0.60 11.95 -7.67
C ARG A 88 -1.45 11.65 -8.91
N ARG A 89 -2.71 12.10 -8.97
CA ARG A 89 -3.54 11.93 -10.17
C ARG A 89 -3.02 12.75 -11.35
N LEU A 90 -2.56 13.98 -11.09
CA LEU A 90 -1.96 14.84 -12.12
C LEU A 90 -0.65 14.25 -12.66
N HIS A 91 0.22 13.76 -11.77
CA HIS A 91 1.52 13.17 -12.16
C HIS A 91 1.40 11.77 -12.78
N LYS A 92 0.43 10.94 -12.36
CA LYS A 92 0.43 9.52 -12.73
C LYS A 92 0.04 9.21 -14.18
N GLY A 93 -0.53 10.15 -14.94
CA GLY A 93 -1.16 9.83 -16.23
C GLY A 93 -2.19 8.68 -16.10
N GLU A 94 -2.67 8.13 -17.22
CA GLU A 94 -3.42 6.87 -17.18
C GLU A 94 -2.47 5.74 -16.78
N GLN A 95 -2.75 5.06 -15.66
CA GLN A 95 -2.03 3.83 -15.30
C GLN A 95 -2.37 2.75 -16.33
N LYS A 96 -1.45 2.51 -17.26
CA LYS A 96 -1.57 1.38 -18.17
C LYS A 96 -1.42 0.10 -17.35
N PRO A 97 -2.35 -0.87 -17.45
CA PRO A 97 -2.19 -2.15 -16.79
C PRO A 97 -0.86 -2.80 -17.22
N THR A 98 -0.26 -3.62 -16.36
CA THR A 98 0.92 -4.40 -16.75
C THR A 98 0.49 -5.35 -17.87
N ARG A 99 0.79 -5.00 -19.12
CA ARG A 99 0.44 -5.78 -20.32
C ARG A 99 1.50 -6.83 -20.66
N SER A 100 2.68 -6.73 -20.05
CA SER A 100 3.79 -7.61 -20.35
C SER A 100 4.85 -7.65 -19.25
N ILE A 101 5.48 -8.80 -19.06
CA ILE A 101 6.60 -9.00 -18.13
C ILE A 101 7.67 -9.87 -18.81
N LYS A 102 8.94 -9.73 -18.44
CA LYS A 102 10.03 -10.58 -18.92
C LYS A 102 10.06 -11.91 -18.17
N ASP A 103 10.30 -12.99 -18.89
CA ASP A 103 10.70 -14.26 -18.31
C ASP A 103 12.17 -14.24 -17.87
N MET A 104 12.67 -15.38 -17.36
CA MET A 104 14.06 -15.52 -16.90
C MET A 104 15.09 -15.39 -18.02
N THR A 105 14.69 -15.58 -19.28
CA THR A 105 15.55 -15.48 -20.47
C THR A 105 15.49 -14.08 -21.12
N GLY A 106 14.69 -13.18 -20.55
CA GLY A 106 14.46 -11.83 -21.08
C GLY A 106 13.37 -11.75 -22.15
N ARG A 107 12.69 -12.86 -22.49
CA ARG A 107 11.58 -12.85 -23.46
C ARG A 107 10.33 -12.24 -22.85
N LEU A 108 9.56 -11.53 -23.67
CA LEU A 108 8.39 -10.81 -23.22
C LEU A 108 7.15 -11.71 -23.20
N LEU A 109 6.60 -11.95 -22.02
CA LEU A 109 5.32 -12.59 -21.81
C LEU A 109 4.20 -11.56 -21.91
N THR A 110 3.15 -11.87 -22.67
CA THR A 110 2.00 -10.96 -22.91
C THR A 110 0.65 -11.60 -22.58
N ARG A 111 0.57 -12.94 -22.53
CA ARG A 111 -0.64 -13.64 -22.09
C ARG A 111 -0.79 -13.48 -20.58
N GLU A 112 -2.02 -13.24 -20.15
CA GLU A 112 -2.33 -12.96 -18.75
C GLU A 112 -1.94 -14.10 -17.80
N GLU A 113 -2.19 -15.35 -18.22
CA GLU A 113 -1.82 -16.54 -17.47
C GLU A 113 -0.29 -16.68 -17.31
N ASP A 114 0.47 -16.46 -18.38
CA ASP A 114 1.94 -16.51 -18.35
C ASP A 114 2.51 -15.41 -17.43
N ILE A 115 1.92 -14.21 -17.47
CA ILE A 115 2.29 -13.09 -16.59
C ILE A 115 2.02 -13.47 -15.13
N LEU A 116 0.84 -14.00 -14.81
CA LEU A 116 0.50 -14.43 -13.44
C LEU A 116 1.41 -15.54 -12.94
N ASN A 117 1.71 -16.54 -13.78
CA ASN A 117 2.61 -17.63 -13.44
C ASN A 117 4.06 -17.15 -13.23
N ARG A 118 4.53 -16.21 -14.05
CA ARG A 118 5.84 -15.58 -13.87
C ARG A 118 5.94 -14.85 -12.53
N TRP A 119 4.90 -14.13 -12.13
CA TRP A 119 4.82 -13.46 -10.83
C TRP A 119 4.77 -14.46 -9.66
N LYS A 120 3.94 -15.51 -9.76
CA LYS A 120 3.87 -16.60 -8.78
C LYS A 120 5.24 -17.20 -8.57
N LYS A 121 5.92 -17.59 -9.65
CA LYS A 121 7.26 -18.19 -9.61
C LYS A 121 8.29 -17.25 -8.98
N TYR A 122 8.29 -15.97 -9.37
CA TYR A 122 9.20 -14.98 -8.80
C TYR A 122 9.06 -14.84 -7.28
N PHE A 123 7.84 -14.67 -6.76
CA PHE A 123 7.64 -14.52 -5.32
C PHE A 123 7.82 -15.84 -4.56
N ALA A 124 7.48 -16.98 -5.17
CA ALA A 124 7.76 -18.29 -4.59
C ALA A 124 9.25 -18.52 -4.41
N GLU A 125 10.09 -18.19 -5.39
CA GLU A 125 11.55 -18.28 -5.26
C GLU A 125 12.09 -17.27 -4.26
N LEU A 126 11.57 -16.04 -4.28
CA LEU A 126 12.03 -14.98 -3.38
C LEU A 126 11.75 -15.30 -1.91
N TYR A 127 10.58 -15.85 -1.59
CA TYR A 127 10.17 -16.12 -0.21
C TYR A 127 10.59 -17.50 0.31
N ASN A 128 11.20 -18.34 -0.52
CA ASN A 128 11.67 -19.68 -0.14
C ASN A 128 13.18 -19.84 -0.42
N PRO A 129 14.06 -19.08 0.24
CA PRO A 129 15.51 -19.21 0.03
C PRO A 129 16.01 -20.61 0.45
N THR A 130 16.92 -21.19 -0.33
CA THR A 130 17.38 -22.60 -0.24
C THR A 130 18.22 -22.95 1.00
N SER A 131 18.40 -22.04 1.96
CA SER A 131 19.50 -22.10 2.94
C SER A 131 19.09 -22.05 4.42
N ALA A 132 17.98 -22.69 4.79
CA ALA A 132 17.68 -22.88 6.21
C ALA A 132 18.18 -24.26 6.68
N LYS A 133 19.27 -24.29 7.46
CA LYS A 133 19.65 -25.45 8.27
C LYS A 133 18.63 -25.60 9.39
N TYR A 134 18.11 -26.81 9.58
CA TYR A 134 17.22 -27.13 10.68
C TYR A 134 17.96 -27.00 12.02
N ILE A 135 17.44 -26.20 12.93
CA ILE A 135 17.94 -26.07 14.30
C ILE A 135 16.82 -26.56 15.22
N LYS A 136 17.10 -27.56 16.06
CA LYS A 136 16.13 -28.07 17.02
C LYS A 136 15.96 -27.03 18.14
N LEU A 137 14.78 -26.41 18.21
CA LEU A 137 14.43 -25.48 19.29
C LEU A 137 14.11 -26.27 20.56
N ASN A 138 14.49 -25.73 21.72
CA ASN A 138 14.09 -26.27 23.02
C ASN A 138 12.59 -26.10 23.23
N GLU A 139 11.98 -27.06 23.93
CA GLU A 139 10.55 -27.00 24.27
C GLU A 139 10.23 -25.79 25.16
N PRO A 140 9.05 -25.19 24.99
CA PRO A 140 8.66 -24.02 25.76
C PRO A 140 8.52 -24.36 27.25
N THR A 141 9.49 -23.95 28.06
CA THR A 141 9.33 -23.83 29.51
C THR A 141 8.99 -22.38 29.83
N ASP A 142 7.70 -22.05 29.82
CA ASP A 142 7.13 -21.03 30.72
C ASP A 142 5.61 -20.98 30.64
N ASN A 143 5.01 -20.80 31.81
CA ASN A 143 3.59 -20.94 32.10
C ASN A 143 2.95 -19.56 32.34
N GLU A 144 3.06 -18.64 31.38
CA GLU A 144 2.41 -17.33 31.50
C GLU A 144 0.92 -17.41 31.14
N SER A 145 0.12 -17.58 32.18
CA SER A 145 -1.35 -17.66 32.20
C SER A 145 -2.06 -16.31 31.95
N ASN A 146 -1.53 -15.42 31.10
CA ASN A 146 -2.26 -14.19 30.74
C ASN A 146 -2.97 -14.35 29.39
N THR A 147 -4.24 -14.72 29.47
CA THR A 147 -5.14 -14.81 28.31
C THR A 147 -5.28 -13.46 27.59
N ILE A 148 -5.78 -13.47 26.36
CA ILE A 148 -6.07 -12.24 25.61
C ILE A 148 -7.32 -11.57 26.18
N SER A 149 -7.21 -10.28 26.51
CA SER A 149 -8.32 -9.48 27.03
C SER A 149 -9.15 -8.84 25.91
N THR A 150 -10.43 -8.56 26.20
CA THR A 150 -11.31 -7.82 25.28
C THR A 150 -10.81 -6.38 25.05
N THR A 151 -10.13 -5.80 26.04
CA THR A 151 -9.51 -4.47 25.93
C THR A 151 -8.38 -4.47 24.91
N GLU A 152 -7.46 -5.45 24.96
CA GLU A 152 -6.39 -5.60 23.96
C GLU A 152 -6.94 -5.69 22.54
N VAL A 153 -7.99 -6.50 22.33
CA VAL A 153 -8.67 -6.64 21.04
C VAL A 153 -9.29 -5.31 20.59
N THR A 154 -10.01 -4.64 21.49
CA THR A 154 -10.63 -3.34 21.21
C THR A 154 -9.57 -2.30 20.81
N THR A 155 -8.49 -2.18 21.57
CA THR A 155 -7.41 -1.24 21.29
C THR A 155 -6.68 -1.61 19.98
N ALA A 156 -6.54 -2.90 19.67
CA ALA A 156 -5.98 -3.34 18.40
C ALA A 156 -6.88 -2.93 17.22
N ILE A 157 -8.20 -3.16 17.29
CA ILE A 157 -9.19 -2.73 16.28
C ILE A 157 -9.14 -1.21 16.06
N GLN A 158 -9.16 -0.43 17.15
CA GLN A 158 -9.15 1.03 17.08
C GLN A 158 -7.86 1.56 16.41
N SER A 159 -6.73 0.87 16.61
CA SER A 159 -5.45 1.24 16.00
C SER A 159 -5.36 0.95 14.49
N LEU A 160 -6.31 0.20 13.91
CA LEU A 160 -6.33 -0.08 12.48
C LEU A 160 -6.52 1.21 11.69
N LYS A 161 -5.78 1.38 10.58
CA LYS A 161 -5.95 2.53 9.70
C LYS A 161 -7.12 2.27 8.73
N SER A 162 -8.05 3.22 8.64
CA SER A 162 -9.16 3.18 7.69
C SER A 162 -8.69 3.41 6.24
N GLY A 163 -9.48 2.97 5.26
CA GLY A 163 -9.23 3.08 3.83
C GLY A 163 -8.13 2.13 3.33
N LYS A 164 -7.89 1.01 4.02
CA LYS A 164 -6.91 0.00 3.63
C LYS A 164 -7.59 -1.15 2.88
N ALA A 165 -6.83 -1.79 1.99
CA ALA A 165 -7.29 -2.94 1.23
C ALA A 165 -7.49 -4.15 2.15
N ALA A 166 -8.52 -4.96 1.83
CA ALA A 166 -8.79 -6.22 2.51
C ALA A 166 -7.85 -7.33 2.03
N GLY A 167 -7.69 -8.37 2.86
CA GLY A 167 -6.96 -9.59 2.55
C GLY A 167 -7.84 -10.61 1.81
N VAL A 168 -7.56 -11.90 2.02
CA VAL A 168 -8.36 -13.02 1.48
C VAL A 168 -9.78 -13.09 2.03
N ASP A 169 -9.97 -12.57 3.24
CA ASP A 169 -11.25 -12.55 3.96
C ASP A 169 -12.22 -11.46 3.49
N GLU A 170 -11.75 -10.54 2.65
CA GLU A 170 -12.49 -9.37 2.17
C GLU A 170 -12.98 -8.40 3.28
N ILE A 171 -12.51 -8.59 4.52
CA ILE A 171 -12.87 -7.76 5.67
C ILE A 171 -12.05 -6.46 5.65
N ARG A 172 -12.76 -5.33 5.75
CA ARG A 172 -12.15 -4.00 5.79
C ARG A 172 -12.05 -3.46 7.23
N PRO A 173 -11.07 -2.57 7.51
CA PRO A 173 -10.92 -1.93 8.82
C PRO A 173 -12.21 -1.32 9.38
N GLU A 174 -13.02 -0.71 8.52
CA GLU A 174 -14.28 -0.09 8.88
C GLU A 174 -15.30 -1.10 9.43
N MET A 175 -15.30 -2.33 8.89
CA MET A 175 -16.19 -3.39 9.34
C MET A 175 -15.86 -3.79 10.78
N LEU A 176 -14.58 -4.01 11.08
CA LEU A 176 -14.16 -4.35 12.45
C LEU A 176 -14.39 -3.19 13.42
N LYS A 177 -14.15 -1.94 13.00
CA LYS A 177 -14.41 -0.76 13.83
C LYS A 177 -15.90 -0.52 14.11
N SER A 178 -16.78 -1.04 13.26
CA SER A 178 -18.23 -0.95 13.44
C SER A 178 -18.81 -2.07 14.31
N LEU A 179 -17.99 -3.03 14.74
CA LEU A 179 -18.43 -4.10 15.62
C LEU A 179 -18.87 -3.52 16.96
N LYS A 180 -20.08 -3.91 17.39
CA LYS A 180 -20.56 -3.69 18.76
C LYS A 180 -19.91 -4.70 19.70
N SER A 181 -20.18 -4.57 21.01
CA SER A 181 -19.64 -5.44 22.07
C SER A 181 -19.68 -6.93 21.72
N GLY A 182 -20.83 -7.46 21.31
CA GLY A 182 -20.96 -8.88 20.95
C GLY A 182 -20.03 -9.33 19.80
N GLY A 183 -19.75 -8.46 18.83
CA GLY A 183 -18.81 -8.75 17.74
C GLY A 183 -17.35 -8.74 18.21
N VAL A 184 -17.01 -7.83 19.11
CA VAL A 184 -15.69 -7.78 19.75
C VAL A 184 -15.48 -9.00 20.64
N ASP A 185 -16.51 -9.45 21.36
CA ASP A 185 -16.44 -10.64 22.20
C ASP A 185 -16.19 -11.90 21.38
N TRP A 186 -16.85 -12.04 20.23
CA TRP A 186 -16.60 -13.14 19.30
C TRP A 186 -15.17 -13.13 18.77
N LEU A 187 -14.68 -11.98 18.31
CA LEU A 187 -13.29 -11.88 17.85
C LEU A 187 -12.29 -12.18 18.99
N THR A 188 -12.60 -11.74 20.20
CA THR A 188 -11.79 -12.03 21.40
C THR A 188 -11.73 -13.53 21.68
N ARG A 189 -12.85 -14.24 21.57
CA ARG A 189 -12.88 -15.71 21.71
C ARG A 189 -11.98 -16.39 20.68
N ILE A 190 -12.03 -15.96 19.42
CA ILE A 190 -11.18 -16.51 18.36
C ILE A 190 -9.70 -16.26 18.67
N CYS A 191 -9.33 -15.04 19.06
CA CYS A 191 -7.96 -14.70 19.48
C CYS A 191 -7.49 -15.56 20.66
N ARG A 192 -8.35 -15.79 21.66
CA ARG A 192 -8.04 -16.64 22.82
C ARG A 192 -7.79 -18.09 22.41
N VAL A 193 -8.63 -18.64 21.54
CA VAL A 193 -8.42 -20.01 21.03
C VAL A 193 -7.10 -20.10 20.29
N ALA A 194 -6.77 -19.12 19.44
CA ALA A 194 -5.50 -19.11 18.73
C ALA A 194 -4.29 -19.03 19.69
N TRP A 195 -4.40 -18.20 20.73
CA TRP A 195 -3.41 -18.04 21.78
C TRP A 195 -3.18 -19.32 22.60
N THR A 196 -4.25 -19.92 23.12
CA THR A 196 -4.15 -21.09 24.00
C THR A 196 -3.71 -22.35 23.24
N THR A 197 -4.19 -22.52 22.02
CA THR A 197 -3.86 -23.71 21.22
C THR A 197 -2.53 -23.61 20.47
N GLY A 198 -1.97 -22.39 20.34
CA GLY A 198 -0.81 -22.15 19.49
C GLY A 198 -1.09 -22.42 18.01
N LYS A 199 -2.35 -22.28 17.57
CA LYS A 199 -2.78 -22.53 16.18
C LYS A 199 -3.54 -21.33 15.65
N ALA A 200 -3.12 -20.82 14.50
CA ALA A 200 -3.85 -19.76 13.79
C ALA A 200 -4.84 -20.38 12.77
N PRO A 201 -6.02 -19.77 12.57
CA PRO A 201 -6.88 -20.06 11.43
C PRO A 201 -6.11 -19.98 10.10
N LEU A 202 -6.48 -20.85 9.15
CA LEU A 202 -5.83 -20.92 7.84
C LEU A 202 -5.90 -19.58 7.08
N GLU A 203 -7.01 -18.85 7.24
CA GLU A 203 -7.22 -17.54 6.63
C GLU A 203 -6.21 -16.50 7.13
N TRP A 204 -5.71 -16.64 8.37
CA TRP A 204 -4.69 -15.74 8.92
C TRP A 204 -3.29 -16.02 8.36
N GLN A 205 -3.08 -17.26 7.92
CA GLN A 205 -1.86 -17.74 7.27
C GLN A 205 -1.93 -17.60 5.74
N THR A 206 -3.08 -17.21 5.19
CA THR A 206 -3.26 -17.06 3.74
C THR A 206 -3.25 -15.59 3.35
N ASP A 207 -2.40 -15.24 2.38
CA ASP A 207 -2.21 -13.85 1.96
C ASP A 207 -2.27 -13.63 0.46
N ILE A 208 -2.41 -12.35 0.10
CA ILE A 208 -2.36 -11.87 -1.28
C ILE A 208 -1.21 -10.89 -1.44
N VAL A 209 -0.22 -11.27 -2.24
CA VAL A 209 0.89 -10.41 -2.64
C VAL A 209 0.43 -9.52 -3.78
N VAL A 210 0.56 -8.20 -3.60
CA VAL A 210 0.30 -7.19 -4.64
C VAL A 210 1.63 -6.56 -5.04
N PRO A 211 2.13 -6.82 -6.26
CA PRO A 211 3.37 -6.22 -6.74
C PRO A 211 3.17 -4.73 -7.01
N ILE A 212 4.01 -3.89 -6.41
CA ILE A 212 4.03 -2.44 -6.60
C ILE A 212 5.36 -2.04 -7.23
N PHE A 213 5.31 -1.39 -8.40
CA PHE A 213 6.49 -0.93 -9.09
C PHE A 213 7.32 0.02 -8.21
N LYS A 214 8.61 -0.24 -8.08
CA LYS A 214 9.55 0.54 -7.27
C LYS A 214 10.39 1.48 -8.15
N LYS A 215 11.20 0.93 -9.06
CA LYS A 215 12.13 1.67 -9.95
C LYS A 215 12.64 0.77 -11.07
N GLY A 216 13.25 1.32 -12.13
CA GLY A 216 13.88 0.55 -13.21
C GLY A 216 12.91 0.13 -14.33
N ASP A 217 13.22 -0.96 -15.02
CA ASP A 217 12.36 -1.52 -16.08
C ASP A 217 11.08 -2.12 -15.48
N GLN A 218 9.92 -1.62 -15.89
CA GLN A 218 8.59 -2.12 -15.48
C GLN A 218 8.30 -3.54 -15.99
N LYS A 219 9.07 -4.04 -16.96
CA LYS A 219 8.93 -5.40 -17.45
C LYS A 219 9.71 -6.40 -16.60
N GLU A 220 10.48 -5.97 -15.61
CA GLU A 220 11.28 -6.86 -14.76
C GLU A 220 10.63 -7.06 -13.39
N CYS A 221 10.52 -8.31 -12.91
CA CYS A 221 9.87 -8.62 -11.63
C CYS A 221 10.66 -8.08 -10.43
N SER A 222 11.99 -8.08 -10.49
CA SER A 222 12.87 -7.61 -9.40
C SER A 222 12.71 -6.13 -9.07
N ASN A 223 12.16 -5.36 -10.00
CA ASN A 223 11.89 -3.93 -9.89
C ASN A 223 10.58 -3.61 -9.16
N TYR A 224 9.88 -4.63 -8.64
CA TYR A 224 8.65 -4.49 -7.89
C TYR A 224 8.83 -4.93 -6.45
N ARG A 225 8.07 -4.28 -5.56
CA ARG A 225 7.92 -4.67 -4.16
C ARG A 225 6.63 -5.45 -3.99
N GLY A 226 6.71 -6.66 -3.44
CA GLY A 226 5.52 -7.40 -3.00
C GLY A 226 4.95 -6.75 -1.74
N ILE A 227 3.71 -6.26 -1.81
CA ILE A 227 2.97 -5.83 -0.62
C ILE A 227 1.94 -6.89 -0.27
N THR A 228 2.13 -7.52 0.88
CA THR A 228 1.29 -8.60 1.36
C THR A 228 0.02 -8.07 2.05
N LEU A 229 -1.13 -8.56 1.59
CA LEU A 229 -2.42 -8.28 2.19
C LEU A 229 -2.86 -9.47 3.05
N LEU A 230 -2.64 -9.34 4.36
CA LEU A 230 -3.06 -10.32 5.36
C LEU A 230 -4.54 -10.16 5.72
N SER A 231 -5.13 -11.25 6.22
CA SER A 231 -6.43 -11.24 6.90
C SER A 231 -6.48 -10.19 8.01
N LEU A 232 -7.61 -9.49 8.11
CA LEU A 232 -7.75 -8.38 9.04
C LEU A 232 -7.96 -8.84 10.50
N PRO A 233 -8.80 -9.84 10.81
CA PRO A 233 -8.78 -10.50 12.12
C PRO A 233 -7.38 -11.02 12.50
N GLY A 234 -6.65 -11.62 11.54
CA GLY A 234 -5.26 -12.01 11.75
C GLY A 234 -4.36 -10.83 12.12
N LYS A 235 -4.52 -9.67 11.48
CA LYS A 235 -3.80 -8.42 11.85
C LYS A 235 -4.17 -7.91 13.24
N VAL A 236 -5.41 -8.09 13.69
CA VAL A 236 -5.79 -7.75 15.07
C VAL A 236 -5.02 -8.63 16.05
N PHE A 237 -4.98 -9.94 15.80
CA PHE A 237 -4.19 -10.88 16.61
C PHE A 237 -2.71 -10.51 16.60
N THR A 238 -2.09 -10.32 15.43
CA THR A 238 -0.66 -9.98 15.33
C THR A 238 -0.32 -8.66 16.04
N ARG A 239 -1.24 -7.69 16.07
CA ARG A 239 -1.08 -6.42 16.79
C ARG A 239 -1.05 -6.60 18.31
N ILE A 240 -1.82 -7.55 18.84
CA ILE A 240 -1.81 -7.88 20.27
C ILE A 240 -0.48 -8.54 20.62
N ILE A 241 -0.07 -9.55 19.85
CA ILE A 241 1.20 -10.25 20.04
C ILE A 241 2.39 -9.28 19.93
N GLU A 242 2.37 -8.39 18.94
CA GLU A 242 3.40 -7.38 18.73
C GLU A 242 3.57 -6.44 19.93
N ARG A 243 2.47 -5.99 20.55
CA ARG A 243 2.53 -5.15 21.75
C ARG A 243 3.16 -5.88 22.92
N ARG A 244 2.71 -7.11 23.19
CA ARG A 244 3.30 -7.94 24.27
C ARG A 244 4.79 -8.18 24.03
N CYS A 245 5.19 -8.47 22.80
CA CYS A 245 6.61 -8.62 22.45
C CYS A 245 7.38 -7.31 22.62
N ARG A 246 6.80 -6.18 22.22
CA ARG A 246 7.43 -4.87 22.34
C ARG A 246 7.76 -4.55 23.79
N ASP A 247 6.86 -4.81 24.73
CA ASP A 247 7.08 -4.53 26.15
C ASP A 247 8.30 -5.30 26.72
N ILE A 248 8.56 -6.51 26.20
CA ILE A 248 9.71 -7.33 26.56
C ILE A 248 10.98 -6.87 25.83
N VAL A 249 10.89 -6.58 24.53
CA VAL A 249 12.06 -6.33 23.66
C VAL A 249 12.60 -4.91 23.80
N GLU A 250 11.73 -3.91 23.96
CA GLU A 250 12.09 -2.48 23.90
C GLU A 250 13.22 -2.07 24.87
N PRO A 251 13.27 -2.55 26.14
CA PRO A 251 14.38 -2.26 27.06
C PRO A 251 15.74 -2.81 26.60
N HIS A 252 15.75 -3.83 25.74
CA HIS A 252 16.95 -4.51 25.24
C HIS A 252 17.47 -3.92 23.92
N ILE A 253 16.73 -3.00 23.28
CA ILE A 253 17.13 -2.39 22.01
C ILE A 253 18.06 -1.19 22.27
N GLN A 254 19.25 -1.24 21.68
CA GLN A 254 20.25 -0.16 21.72
C GLN A 254 19.67 1.19 21.29
N GLU A 255 20.12 2.27 21.94
CA GLU A 255 19.67 3.64 21.69
C GLU A 255 19.92 4.10 20.24
N THR A 256 20.97 3.56 19.61
CA THR A 256 21.34 3.85 18.22
C THR A 256 20.35 3.30 17.19
N GLN A 257 19.48 2.37 17.56
CA GLN A 257 18.42 1.89 16.68
C GLN A 257 17.20 2.81 16.77
N CYS A 258 16.84 3.48 15.67
CA CYS A 258 15.63 4.33 15.60
C CYS A 258 14.51 3.74 14.74
N GLY A 259 14.81 2.80 13.82
CA GLY A 259 13.81 2.23 12.92
C GLY A 259 12.70 1.50 13.68
N PHE A 260 11.44 1.76 13.33
CA PHE A 260 10.24 1.08 13.88
C PHE A 260 10.01 1.22 15.40
N ARG A 261 10.65 2.21 16.03
CA ARG A 261 10.48 2.51 17.45
C ARG A 261 9.62 3.74 17.67
N ALA A 262 8.90 3.77 18.78
CA ALA A 262 8.03 4.89 19.10
C ALA A 262 8.88 6.13 19.43
N ARG A 263 8.40 7.31 19.01
CA ARG A 263 9.02 8.62 19.29
C ARG A 263 10.46 8.79 18.77
N ARG A 264 10.86 7.98 17.78
CA ARG A 264 12.14 8.08 17.08
C ARG A 264 11.89 8.21 15.59
N GLY A 265 12.65 9.07 14.92
CA GLY A 265 12.50 9.39 13.52
C GLY A 265 13.83 9.44 12.78
N THR A 266 13.75 9.63 11.47
CA THR A 266 14.92 9.83 10.61
C THR A 266 15.62 11.15 10.91
N THR A 267 14.88 12.15 11.41
CA THR A 267 15.43 13.45 11.84
C THR A 267 16.43 13.29 12.98
N ASP A 268 16.14 12.41 13.95
CA ASP A 268 17.02 12.18 15.09
C ASP A 268 18.36 11.58 14.65
N GLN A 269 18.31 10.60 13.74
CA GLN A 269 19.50 9.96 13.18
C GLN A 269 20.33 10.91 12.30
N ILE A 270 19.67 11.77 11.51
CA ILE A 270 20.35 12.81 10.73
C ILE A 270 21.05 13.80 11.68
N PHE A 271 20.36 14.23 12.73
CA PHE A 271 20.94 15.10 13.75
C PHE A 271 22.15 14.46 14.41
N THR A 272 22.06 13.20 14.86
CA THR A 272 23.20 12.47 15.45
C THR A 272 24.39 12.40 14.49
N LEU A 273 24.14 12.06 13.21
CA LEU A 273 25.20 12.03 12.20
C LEU A 273 25.82 13.41 11.98
N GLN A 274 25.02 14.47 11.92
CA GLN A 274 25.51 15.85 11.80
C GLN A 274 26.40 16.22 12.98
N GLN A 275 25.99 15.92 14.22
CA GLN A 275 26.79 16.20 15.41
C GLN A 275 28.14 15.47 15.40
N ILE A 276 28.18 14.21 14.95
CA ILE A 276 29.43 13.45 14.80
C ILE A 276 30.36 14.14 13.78
N LEU A 277 29.82 14.57 12.64
CA LEU A 277 30.58 15.23 11.58
C LEU A 277 31.09 16.60 12.00
N GLU A 278 30.25 17.43 12.62
CA GLU A 278 30.60 18.76 13.11
C GLU A 278 31.68 18.69 14.19
N LYS A 279 31.52 17.80 15.18
CA LYS A 279 32.52 17.62 16.24
C LYS A 279 33.83 17.07 15.71
N SER A 280 33.79 16.15 14.76
CA SER A 280 35.02 15.62 14.18
C SER A 280 35.75 16.68 13.36
N TRP A 281 35.02 17.55 12.66
CA TRP A 281 35.61 18.69 11.98
C TRP A 281 36.24 19.69 12.96
N GLU A 282 35.55 20.06 14.04
CA GLU A 282 36.06 20.97 15.09
C GLU A 282 37.43 20.53 15.64
N PHE A 283 37.62 19.22 15.84
CA PHE A 283 38.87 18.65 16.36
C PHE A 283 39.81 18.09 15.29
N ALA A 284 39.60 18.44 14.01
CA ALA A 284 40.38 17.97 12.87
C ALA A 284 40.58 16.44 12.83
N LYS A 285 39.56 15.68 13.25
CA LYS A 285 39.55 14.22 13.21
C LYS A 285 39.05 13.73 11.86
N LEU A 286 39.77 12.78 11.29
CA LEU A 286 39.36 12.10 10.08
C LEU A 286 38.17 11.18 10.36
N VAL A 287 37.11 11.28 9.53
CA VAL A 287 35.90 10.46 9.63
C VAL A 287 35.64 9.77 8.31
N TYR A 288 35.30 8.49 8.40
CA TYR A 288 34.81 7.70 7.28
C TYR A 288 33.37 7.25 7.57
N THR A 289 32.48 7.44 6.59
CA THR A 289 31.07 7.03 6.69
C THR A 289 30.80 5.86 5.76
N LEU A 290 30.28 4.76 6.31
CA LEU A 290 29.90 3.56 5.56
C LEU A 290 28.37 3.40 5.57
N PHE A 291 27.76 3.37 4.39
CA PHE A 291 26.33 3.11 4.23
C PHE A 291 26.11 1.67 3.75
N ILE A 292 25.40 0.88 4.55
CA ILE A 292 25.07 -0.52 4.25
C ILE A 292 23.58 -0.63 4.03
N ASP A 293 23.16 -1.15 2.86
CA ASP A 293 21.76 -1.45 2.55
C ASP A 293 21.59 -2.95 2.30
N LEU A 294 20.58 -3.54 2.94
CA LEU A 294 20.29 -4.97 2.81
C LEU A 294 19.28 -5.22 1.68
N GLU A 295 19.68 -6.01 0.68
CA GLU A 295 18.81 -6.34 -0.43
C GLU A 295 17.68 -7.28 0.03
N LYS A 296 16.42 -6.81 -0.08
CA LYS A 296 15.21 -7.60 0.22
C LYS A 296 15.22 -8.20 1.63
N ALA A 297 15.62 -7.39 2.61
CA ALA A 297 15.85 -7.82 3.99
C ALA A 297 14.69 -8.64 4.61
N TYR A 298 13.42 -8.26 4.40
CA TYR A 298 12.28 -9.00 4.96
C TYR A 298 12.05 -10.36 4.30
N ASP A 299 12.36 -10.46 3.00
CA ASP A 299 11.99 -11.61 2.18
C ASP A 299 12.98 -12.77 2.35
N ARG A 300 14.19 -12.49 2.87
CA ARG A 300 15.32 -13.43 2.93
C ARG A 300 15.70 -13.87 4.34
N VAL A 301 15.02 -13.43 5.40
CA VAL A 301 15.34 -13.81 6.78
C VAL A 301 14.95 -15.27 7.03
N PRO A 302 15.90 -16.16 7.38
CA PRO A 302 15.57 -17.54 7.74
C PRO A 302 14.77 -17.57 9.05
N ARG A 303 13.63 -18.25 9.03
CA ARG A 303 12.71 -18.31 10.18
C ARG A 303 13.34 -18.96 11.41
N GLU A 304 14.16 -19.99 11.24
CA GLU A 304 14.87 -20.66 12.35
C GLU A 304 15.79 -19.71 13.11
N ILE A 305 16.47 -18.79 12.41
CA ILE A 305 17.30 -17.76 13.04
C ILE A 305 16.42 -16.76 13.78
N LEU A 306 15.27 -16.38 13.20
CA LEU A 306 14.31 -15.48 13.85
C LEU A 306 13.78 -16.07 15.16
N TRP A 307 13.46 -17.38 15.21
CA TRP A 307 13.01 -18.05 16.43
C TRP A 307 14.06 -17.99 17.53
N LYS A 308 15.32 -18.26 17.19
CA LYS A 308 16.43 -18.18 18.14
C LYS A 308 16.62 -16.76 18.67
N ILE A 309 16.62 -15.75 17.80
CA ILE A 309 16.75 -14.35 18.21
C ILE A 309 15.60 -13.95 19.14
N LEU A 310 14.36 -14.32 18.82
CA LEU A 310 13.23 -14.03 19.69
C LEU A 310 13.41 -14.63 21.09
N GLN A 311 13.90 -15.86 21.19
CA GLN A 311 14.21 -16.50 22.48
C GLN A 311 15.33 -15.82 23.25
N GLU A 312 16.37 -15.32 22.57
CA GLU A 312 17.47 -14.54 23.17
C GLU A 312 16.97 -13.20 23.73
N TYR A 313 15.99 -12.58 23.08
CA TYR A 313 15.29 -11.39 23.56
C TYR A 313 14.21 -11.67 24.61
N GLY A 314 14.10 -12.91 25.11
CA GLY A 314 13.16 -13.29 26.16
C GLY A 314 11.74 -13.64 25.69
N ILE A 315 11.47 -13.69 24.38
CA ILE A 315 10.18 -14.13 23.85
C ILE A 315 10.12 -15.66 23.86
N ARG A 316 9.33 -16.23 24.77
CA ARG A 316 9.19 -17.68 24.98
C ARG A 316 7.70 -18.08 25.10
N GLY A 317 7.45 -19.36 25.36
CA GLY A 317 6.11 -19.88 25.69
C GLY A 317 5.04 -19.60 24.62
N HIS A 318 3.87 -19.15 25.08
CA HIS A 318 2.73 -18.83 24.22
C HIS A 318 2.99 -17.69 23.23
N LEU A 319 3.84 -16.71 23.56
CA LEU A 319 4.18 -15.62 22.64
C LEU A 319 4.92 -16.18 21.42
N LEU A 320 6.00 -16.94 21.66
CA LEU A 320 6.78 -17.54 20.58
C LEU A 320 5.92 -18.50 19.75
N SER A 321 5.14 -19.36 20.42
CA SER A 321 4.25 -20.31 19.76
C SER A 321 3.20 -19.60 18.90
N SER A 322 2.64 -18.48 19.37
CA SER A 322 1.67 -17.67 18.62
C SER A 322 2.28 -17.03 17.39
N ILE A 323 3.55 -16.58 17.47
CA ILE A 323 4.26 -16.07 16.30
C ILE A 323 4.49 -17.22 15.31
N GLN A 324 5.06 -18.34 15.75
CA GLN A 324 5.30 -19.50 14.88
C GLN A 324 4.02 -20.00 14.20
N ALA A 325 2.90 -20.03 14.92
CA ALA A 325 1.60 -20.39 14.39
C ALA A 325 1.17 -19.55 13.19
N LEU A 326 1.60 -18.29 13.10
CA LEU A 326 1.31 -17.41 11.96
C LEU A 326 2.17 -17.71 10.74
N TYR A 327 3.32 -18.37 10.91
CA TYR A 327 4.31 -18.64 9.85
C TYR A 327 4.31 -20.10 9.35
N ASN A 328 3.94 -21.08 10.19
CA ASN A 328 4.13 -22.52 9.90
C ASN A 328 3.44 -23.02 8.61
N ASN A 329 2.31 -22.44 8.23
CA ASN A 329 1.53 -22.89 7.05
C ASN A 329 1.17 -21.73 6.12
N CYS A 330 2.06 -20.76 5.95
CA CYS A 330 1.81 -19.61 5.08
C CYS A 330 1.57 -20.02 3.62
N ARG A 331 0.48 -19.50 3.06
CA ARG A 331 0.12 -19.65 1.65
C ARG A 331 -0.11 -18.28 1.03
N SER A 332 0.64 -17.98 -0.01
CA SER A 332 0.52 -16.69 -0.71
C SER A 332 -0.02 -16.90 -2.11
N SER A 333 -0.79 -15.94 -2.61
CA SER A 333 -1.17 -15.83 -4.02
C SER A 333 -0.77 -14.45 -4.54
N VAL A 334 -0.45 -14.32 -5.83
CA VAL A 334 -0.13 -13.01 -6.40
C VAL A 334 -1.34 -12.43 -7.10
N ARG A 335 -1.67 -11.16 -6.83
CA ARG A 335 -2.76 -10.45 -7.50
C ARG A 335 -2.23 -9.35 -8.41
N ILE A 336 -2.55 -9.46 -9.70
CA ILE A 336 -2.21 -8.49 -10.75
C ILE A 336 -3.46 -8.21 -11.58
N ASN A 337 -3.72 -6.94 -11.89
CA ASN A 337 -4.85 -6.49 -12.71
C ASN A 337 -6.24 -7.03 -12.30
N GLY A 338 -6.41 -7.41 -11.02
CA GLY A 338 -7.65 -7.99 -10.50
C GLY A 338 -7.69 -9.51 -10.50
N ASN A 339 -6.81 -10.17 -11.26
CA ASN A 339 -6.68 -11.62 -11.30
C ASN A 339 -5.69 -12.13 -10.25
N LYS A 340 -5.93 -13.33 -9.73
CA LYS A 340 -5.10 -13.99 -8.72
C LYS A 340 -4.43 -15.22 -9.33
N SER A 341 -3.16 -15.43 -9.03
CA SER A 341 -2.51 -16.72 -9.29
C SER A 341 -3.06 -17.78 -8.34
N GLU A 342 -2.79 -19.04 -8.66
CA GLU A 342 -2.85 -20.11 -7.66
C GLU A 342 -1.96 -19.81 -6.46
N HIS A 343 -2.29 -20.43 -5.33
CA HIS A 343 -1.48 -20.33 -4.12
C HIS A 343 -0.14 -21.06 -4.27
N PHE A 344 0.87 -20.55 -3.58
CA PHE A 344 2.15 -21.22 -3.35
C PHE A 344 2.47 -21.17 -1.85
N GLN A 345 3.26 -22.14 -1.37
CA GLN A 345 3.66 -22.21 0.03
C GLN A 345 4.84 -21.27 0.29
N VAL A 346 4.83 -20.62 1.45
CA VAL A 346 5.96 -19.84 1.97
C VAL A 346 6.54 -20.56 3.18
N LYS A 347 7.76 -21.04 3.04
CA LYS A 347 8.47 -21.94 3.96
C LYS A 347 9.40 -21.20 4.88
#